data_AF-D4LXE1-F1
#
_entry.id   AF-D4LXE1-F1
#
_cell.length_a   1.000
_cell.length_b   1.000
_cell.length_c   1.000
_cell.angle_alpha   90.00
_cell.angle_beta   90.00
_cell.angle_gamma   90.00
#
_symmetry.space_group_name_H-M   'P 1'
#
loop_
_entity.id
_entity.type
_entity.pdbx_description
1 polymer ?
#
loop_
_entity_poly.entity_id
_entity_poly.type
_entity_poly.pdbx_seq_one_letter_code
_entity_poly.pdbx_strand_id
1 'polypeptide(L)' 'MRQEKFKMERPGLLEIGDKVQITEFQSYMNYSYIIEPAVAMSGCYKNAERIKAKEGIVTNIEHTPQGYYITAEFEA' A
#
# COMPACT_ATOMS: atom_id res chain seq x y z
N MET A 1 4.72 -10.92 -8.88
CA MET A 1 4.97 -9.96 -7.79
C MET A 1 4.74 -8.56 -8.31
N ARG A 2 3.82 -7.82 -7.70
CA ARG A 2 3.49 -6.44 -8.03
C ARG A 2 3.94 -5.54 -6.88
N GLN A 3 4.72 -4.51 -7.16
CA GLN A 3 5.13 -3.53 -6.18
C GLN A 3 4.26 -2.29 -6.28
N GLU A 4 3.75 -1.82 -5.14
CA GLU A 4 2.94 -0.62 -5.07
C GLU A 4 3.41 0.32 -3.97
N LYS A 5 3.34 1.62 -4.27
CA LYS A 5 3.77 2.69 -3.37
C LYS A 5 2.55 3.27 -2.66
N PHE A 6 2.64 3.35 -1.34
CA PHE A 6 1.61 3.88 -0.48
C PHE A 6 2.15 5.10 0.25
N LYS A 7 1.31 6.13 0.40
CA LYS A 7 1.64 7.27 1.25
C LYS A 7 1.18 6.96 2.67
N MET A 8 2.12 6.94 3.62
CA MET A 8 1.82 6.77 5.04
C MET A 8 1.36 8.08 5.65
N GLU A 9 0.27 8.01 6.42
CA GLU A 9 -0.10 9.11 7.32
C GLU A 9 0.61 9.02 8.67
N ARG A 10 0.95 7.81 9.13
CA ARG A 10 1.61 7.57 10.42
C ARG A 10 2.93 6.80 10.27
N PRO A 11 4.09 7.47 10.32
CA PRO A 11 5.39 6.80 10.25
C PRO A 11 5.72 6.01 11.52
N GLY A 12 6.65 5.06 11.41
CA GLY A 12 7.21 4.32 12.56
C GLY A 12 6.39 3.12 13.03
N LEU A 13 5.38 2.71 12.25
CA LEU A 13 4.52 1.56 12.57
C LEU A 13 4.89 0.27 11.80
N LEU A 14 5.78 0.37 10.82
CA LEU A 14 6.20 -0.74 9.96
C LEU A 14 7.69 -0.68 9.70
N GLU A 15 8.28 -1.84 9.50
CA GLU A 15 9.68 -2.04 9.12
C GLU A 15 9.79 -2.79 7.78
N ILE A 16 10.96 -2.72 7.14
CA ILE A 16 11.22 -3.49 5.92
C ILE A 16 11.22 -4.98 6.28
N GLY A 17 10.44 -5.77 5.54
CA GLY A 17 10.21 -7.19 5.78
C GLY A 17 8.90 -7.50 6.50
N ASP A 18 8.19 -6.49 7.02
CA ASP A 18 6.91 -6.70 7.70
C ASP A 18 5.82 -7.15 6.72
N LYS A 19 4.99 -8.07 7.22
CA LYS A 19 3.76 -8.47 6.55
C LYS A 19 2.65 -7.48 6.87
N VAL A 20 2.02 -6.99 5.81
CA VAL A 20 0.94 -6.00 5.88
C VAL A 20 -0.31 -6.55 5.25
N GLN A 21 -1.47 -6.17 5.78
CA GLN A 21 -2.76 -6.46 5.18
C GLN A 21 -3.25 -5.23 4.43
N ILE A 22 -3.84 -5.46 3.25
CA ILE A 22 -4.50 -4.40 2.49
C ILE A 22 -6.01 -4.57 2.50
N THR A 23 -6.68 -3.48 2.79
CA THR A 23 -8.13 -3.36 2.67
C THR A 23 -8.43 -2.59 1.39
N GLU A 24 -9.22 -3.19 0.52
CA GLU A 24 -9.68 -2.56 -0.70
C GLU A 24 -10.87 -1.64 -0.43
N PHE A 25 -10.84 -0.48 -1.05
CA PHE A 25 -11.92 0.48 -1.07
C PHE A 25 -12.33 0.77 -2.52
N GLN A 26 -13.58 0.49 -2.86
CA GLN A 26 -14.13 0.80 -4.18
C GLN A 26 -14.77 2.19 -4.16
N SER A 27 -14.31 3.07 -5.04
CA SER A 27 -14.91 4.38 -5.27
C SER A 27 -15.37 4.52 -6.72
N TYR A 28 -16.68 4.38 -6.92
CA TYR A 28 -17.35 4.42 -8.24
C TYR A 28 -16.71 3.44 -9.25
N MET A 29 -15.78 3.92 -10.07
CA MET A 29 -15.08 3.17 -11.12
C MET A 29 -13.63 2.80 -10.76
N ASN A 30 -13.13 3.26 -9.62
CA ASN A 30 -11.74 3.06 -9.18
C ASN A 30 -11.68 2.24 -7.90
N TYR A 31 -10.52 1.63 -7.68
CA TYR A 31 -10.17 0.89 -6.48
C TYR A 31 -8.96 1.55 -5.83
N SER A 32 -9.01 1.72 -4.52
CA SER A 32 -7.90 2.17 -3.69
C SER A 32 -7.64 1.13 -2.62
N TYR A 33 -6.43 1.12 -2.06
CA TYR A 33 -6.02 0.16 -1.06
C TYR A 33 -5.40 0.88 0.11
N ILE A 34 -5.72 0.40 1.31
CA ILE A 34 -5.20 0.93 2.56
C ILE A 34 -4.44 -0.17 3.27
N ILE A 35 -3.21 0.12 3.69
CA ILE A 35 -2.42 -0.76 4.55
C ILE A 35 -2.75 -0.46 6.01
N GLU A 36 -3.15 -1.50 6.75
CA GLU A 36 -3.26 -1.48 8.21
C GLU A 36 -2.05 -2.22 8.82
N PRO A 37 -1.47 -1.75 9.94
CA PRO A 37 -1.90 -0.68 10.85
C PRO A 37 -1.37 0.74 10.51
N ALA A 38 -0.53 0.89 9.49
CA ALA A 38 0.17 2.14 9.17
C ALA A 38 -0.71 3.28 8.61
N VAL A 39 -1.97 2.99 8.26
CA VAL A 39 -2.87 3.90 7.54
C VAL A 39 -2.12 4.49 6.33
N ALA A 40 -1.65 3.60 5.45
CA ALA A 40 -0.98 4.01 4.22
C ALA A 40 -1.94 3.81 3.04
N MET A 41 -2.17 4.86 2.24
CA MET A 41 -3.09 4.80 1.10
C MET A 41 -2.35 4.69 -0.23
N SER A 42 -2.87 3.83 -1.10
CA SER A 42 -2.41 3.69 -2.48
C SER A 42 -2.97 4.78 -3.38
N GLY A 43 -2.54 4.78 -4.65
CA GLY A 43 -3.26 5.48 -5.71
C GLY A 43 -4.63 4.88 -6.02
N CYS A 44 -5.30 5.45 -7.03
CA CYS A 44 -6.56 4.93 -7.59
C CYS A 44 -6.26 4.07 -8.81
N TYR A 45 -6.76 2.84 -8.82
CA TYR A 45 -6.57 1.88 -9.90
C TYR A 45 -7.89 1.54 -10.60
N LYS A 46 -7.81 1.28 -11.91
CA LYS A 46 -8.94 0.75 -12.66
C LYS A 46 -9.15 -0.73 -12.33
N ASN A 47 -10.32 -1.27 -12.67
CA ASN A 47 -10.63 -2.69 -12.43
C ASN A 47 -9.61 -3.67 -13.06
N ALA A 48 -9.02 -3.33 -14.21
CA ALA A 48 -7.99 -4.15 -14.86
C ALA A 48 -6.66 -4.19 -14.07
N GLU A 49 -6.41 -3.18 -13.25
CA GLU A 49 -5.20 -2.99 -12.45
C GLU A 49 -5.50 -3.23 -10.96
N ARG A 50 -6.50 -4.08 -10.67
CA ARG A 50 -6.89 -4.42 -9.31
C ARG A 50 -5.85 -5.33 -8.66
N ILE A 51 -5.48 -5.05 -7.42
CA ILE A 51 -4.61 -5.91 -6.60
C ILE A 51 -5.53 -6.98 -6.00
N LYS A 52 -5.31 -8.24 -6.34
CA LYS A 52 -6.14 -9.36 -5.86
C LYS A 52 -5.65 -9.95 -4.55
N ALA A 53 -4.36 -9.78 -4.24
CA ALA A 53 -3.80 -10.17 -2.96
C ALA A 53 -4.43 -9.34 -1.83
N LYS A 54 -4.52 -9.94 -0.64
CA LYS A 54 -4.97 -9.28 0.58
C LYS A 54 -3.82 -8.94 1.53
N GLU A 55 -2.64 -9.49 1.24
CA GLU A 55 -1.46 -9.40 2.08
C GLU A 55 -0.25 -9.07 1.19
N GLY A 56 0.69 -8.32 1.74
CA GLY A 56 1.94 -7.97 1.07
C GLY A 56 3.09 -7.86 2.06
N ILE A 57 4.28 -7.64 1.52
CA ILE A 57 5.51 -7.48 2.31
C ILE A 57 6.09 -6.10 2.04
N VAL A 58 6.42 -5.36 3.09
CA VAL A 58 7.10 -4.06 2.95
C VAL A 58 8.52 -4.29 2.47
N THR A 59 8.87 -3.76 1.31
CA THR A 59 10.22 -3.92 0.72
C THR A 59 11.04 -2.65 0.82
N ASN A 60 10.40 -1.49 0.96
CA ASN A 60 11.08 -0.21 1.09
C ASN A 60 10.28 0.80 1.91
N ILE A 61 10.97 1.68 2.64
CA ILE A 61 10.41 2.80 3.39
C ILE A 61 11.24 4.04 3.04
N GLU A 62 10.58 5.04 2.45
CA GLU A 62 11.20 6.29 2.02
C GLU A 62 10.62 7.48 2.79
N HIS A 63 11.50 8.35 3.28
CA HIS A 63 11.12 9.62 3.90
C HIS A 63 11.51 10.78 2.97
N THR A 64 10.52 11.59 2.61
CA THR A 64 10.73 12.80 1.80
C THR A 64 10.17 14.01 2.55
N PRO A 65 10.58 15.24 2.19
CA PRO A 65 9.97 16.46 2.74
C PRO A 65 8.44 16.53 2.55
N GLN A 66 7.88 15.79 1.58
CA GLN A 66 6.45 15.75 1.27
C GLN A 66 5.68 14.70 2.10
N GLY A 67 6.38 13.85 2.83
CA GLY A 67 5.81 12.81 3.69
C GLY A 67 6.55 11.49 3.61
N TYR A 68 5.93 10.49 4.25
CA TYR A 68 6.45 9.13 4.34
C TYR A 68 5.77 8.25 3.29
N TYR A 69 6.56 7.41 2.66
CA TYR A 69 6.09 6.49 1.66
C TYR A 69 6.65 5.10 1.93
N ILE A 70 5.85 4.08 1.62
CA ILE A 70 6.28 2.69 1.69
C ILE A 70 6.02 2.03 0.35
N THR A 71 6.91 1.11 -0.01
CA THR A 71 6.69 0.20 -1.13
C THR A 71 6.43 -1.17 -0.55
N ALA A 72 5.28 -1.73 -0.91
CA ALA A 72 4.89 -3.08 -0.55
C ALA A 72 4.79 -3.95 -1.80
N GLU A 73 5.23 -5.19 -1.69
CA GLU A 73 5.16 -6.20 -2.74
C GLU A 73 4.01 -7.16 -2.46
N PHE A 74 3.19 -7.40 -3.47
CA PHE A 74 2.01 -8.25 -3.44
C PHE A 74 2.14 -9.37 -4.46
N GLU A 75 1.63 -10.55 -4.11
CA GLU A 75 1.46 -11.63 -5.07
C GLU A 75 0.38 -11.24 -6.09
N ALA A 76 0.64 -11.48 -7.38
CA ALA A 76 -0.19 -11.00 -8.49
C ALA A 76 -1.22 -12.05 -8.93
#